data_AF-A0A3B5KGX8-F1
#
_entry.id   AF-A0A3B5KGX8-F1
#
_cell.length_a   1.000
_cell.length_b   1.000
_cell.length_c   1.000
_cell.angle_alpha   90.00
_cell.angle_beta   90.00
_cell.angle_gamma   90.00
#
_symmetry.space_group_name_H-M   'P 1'
#
loop_
_entity.id
_entity.type
_entity.pdbx_description
1 polymer ?
#
loop_
_entity_poly.entity_id
_entity_poly.type
_entity_poly.pdbx_seq_one_letter_code
_entity_poly.pdbx_strand_id
1 'polypeptide(L)'
;QMAFVPYNQKDQHGSYTFSSRPRPVEIRSKYRKPPAEQTPFLYGNIMYDRRVVRGNTYAQNIIPTVPFHKQAREHVRSLTPEAVQGRTHIDVQTELYLEELSDVIASSDMDCQTDAFLDKPATPLFIPAKTGKDVGTQVEEGELFDFDREVQPLLEVLVGKVIEQSLKEVMEEEELATLKDQQQAFEELRNYQLAEVQRLQEHERRRREEKEHRIAQQREVLKKEGETVQKIAARAYAQQYLSGLLPSVLTSLRTNGYFHDPVERDIESSFLPWLMSEVDNCLEKRNAARQLLDSKTQHILTFDSIKMQLLFQYGRYSVEHC
;
A
#
# COMPACT_ATOMS: atom_id res chain seq x y z
N GLN A 1 25.64 9.33 -9.04
CA GLN A 1 25.54 9.91 -10.41
C GLN A 1 24.42 9.15 -11.11
N MET A 2 23.32 9.72 -11.61
CA MET A 2 22.90 11.10 -11.83
C MET A 2 21.48 11.28 -11.30
N ALA A 3 21.26 12.33 -10.50
CA ALA A 3 19.93 12.75 -10.08
C ALA A 3 19.26 13.54 -11.20
N PHE A 4 18.07 13.12 -11.62
CA PHE A 4 17.25 13.88 -12.58
C PHE A 4 16.48 14.96 -11.84
N VAL A 5 16.96 16.20 -11.96
CA VAL A 5 16.27 17.42 -11.53
C VAL A 5 15.23 17.77 -12.60
N PRO A 6 13.94 17.97 -12.26
CA PRO A 6 12.97 18.49 -13.21
C PRO A 6 13.21 19.99 -13.42
N TYR A 7 13.33 20.39 -14.69
CA TYR A 7 13.45 21.79 -15.10
C TYR A 7 12.08 22.48 -14.94
N ASN A 8 11.91 23.26 -13.88
CA ASN A 8 10.79 24.20 -13.75
C ASN A 8 11.23 25.55 -14.31
N GLN A 9 10.79 25.89 -15.52
CA GLN A 9 10.84 27.27 -16.01
C GLN A 9 9.69 28.05 -15.36
N LYS A 10 10.03 28.95 -14.44
CA LYS A 10 9.10 29.98 -13.93
C LYS A 10 9.28 31.22 -14.80
N ASP A 11 8.23 31.60 -15.53
CA ASP A 11 8.13 32.94 -16.10
C ASP A 11 7.74 33.95 -15.02
N GLN A 12 8.18 35.21 -15.16
CA GLN A 12 8.03 36.28 -14.16
C GLN A 12 6.57 36.75 -13.93
N HIS A 13 5.58 36.10 -14.56
CA HIS A 13 4.16 36.39 -14.39
C HIS A 13 3.35 35.14 -14.02
N GLY A 14 3.71 34.45 -12.92
CA GLY A 14 2.78 33.70 -12.04
C GLY A 14 1.84 32.62 -12.62
N SER A 15 1.82 32.35 -13.92
CA SER A 15 0.93 31.38 -14.55
C SER A 15 1.66 30.05 -14.74
N TYR A 16 1.17 29.03 -14.04
CA TYR A 16 1.68 27.67 -14.14
C TYR A 16 1.23 27.04 -15.48
N THR A 17 2.17 26.92 -16.42
CA THR A 17 1.93 26.21 -17.69
C THR A 17 2.51 24.81 -17.61
N PHE A 18 1.63 23.81 -17.55
CA PHE A 18 2.00 22.40 -17.60
C PHE A 18 2.13 21.95 -19.07
N SER A 19 3.34 21.64 -19.53
CA SER A 19 3.55 21.03 -20.85
C SER A 19 4.11 19.61 -20.70
N SER A 20 3.36 18.60 -21.13
CA SER A 20 3.87 17.22 -21.25
C SER A 20 4.09 16.87 -22.72
N ARG A 21 5.28 16.36 -23.07
CA ARG A 21 5.50 15.74 -24.38
C ARG A 21 4.68 14.44 -24.47
N PRO A 22 4.01 14.14 -25.60
CA PRO A 22 3.23 12.92 -25.73
C PRO A 22 4.13 11.69 -25.58
N ARG A 23 3.78 10.81 -24.65
CA ARG A 23 4.42 9.51 -24.46
C ARG A 23 3.46 8.42 -24.92
N PRO A 24 3.86 7.51 -25.83
CA PRO A 24 3.02 6.38 -26.20
C PRO A 24 2.79 5.45 -25.01
N VAL A 25 1.57 4.92 -24.91
CA VAL A 25 1.13 4.04 -23.82
C VAL A 25 1.81 2.67 -23.97
N GLU A 26 2.61 2.26 -22.99
CA GLU A 26 3.18 0.92 -22.93
C GLU A 26 2.07 -0.10 -22.61
N ILE A 27 1.71 -0.93 -23.60
CA ILE A 27 0.80 -2.05 -23.42
C ILE A 27 1.54 -3.16 -22.66
N ARG A 28 1.46 -3.15 -21.33
CA ARG A 28 1.88 -4.30 -20.52
C ARG A 28 0.78 -5.36 -20.50
N SER A 29 1.04 -6.51 -21.10
CA SER A 29 0.21 -7.70 -20.97
C SER A 29 0.26 -8.22 -19.53
N LYS A 30 -0.86 -8.14 -18.80
CA LYS A 30 -1.04 -8.75 -17.48
C LYS A 30 -1.57 -10.18 -17.67
N TYR A 31 -0.70 -11.17 -17.44
CA TYR A 31 -0.97 -12.57 -17.08
C TYR A 31 -2.25 -13.26 -17.63
N ARG A 32 -2.07 -14.16 -18.62
CA ARG A 32 -2.59 -15.56 -18.65
C ARG A 32 -1.96 -16.28 -19.86
N LYS A 33 -1.48 -17.53 -19.70
CA LYS A 33 -1.01 -18.36 -20.83
C LYS A 33 -2.19 -18.63 -21.79
N PRO A 34 -2.09 -18.38 -23.10
CA PRO A 34 -3.10 -18.83 -24.06
C PRO A 34 -2.83 -20.30 -24.46
N PRO A 35 -3.89 -21.08 -24.76
CA PRO A 35 -3.74 -22.36 -25.45
C PRO A 35 -3.39 -22.14 -26.93
N ALA A 36 -2.90 -23.21 -27.55
CA ALA A 36 -2.39 -23.22 -28.91
C ALA A 36 -3.46 -22.86 -29.96
N GLU A 37 -2.96 -22.38 -31.11
CA GLU A 37 -3.65 -22.16 -32.38
C GLU A 37 -4.55 -20.92 -32.48
N GLN A 38 -3.91 -19.81 -32.85
CA GLN A 38 -4.36 -18.95 -33.96
C GLN A 38 -3.20 -18.04 -34.37
N THR A 39 -2.92 -18.03 -35.67
CA THR A 39 -1.91 -17.21 -36.33
C THR A 39 -2.09 -15.74 -35.95
N PRO A 40 -1.04 -15.02 -35.50
CA PRO A 40 -1.17 -13.59 -35.32
C PRO A 40 -1.20 -12.96 -36.72
N PHE A 41 -2.29 -12.29 -37.06
CA PHE A 41 -2.28 -11.29 -38.11
C PHE A 41 -1.19 -10.29 -37.74
N LEU A 42 -0.03 -10.44 -38.39
CA LEU A 42 1.03 -9.44 -38.39
C LEU A 42 0.42 -8.18 -39.01
N TYR A 43 0.05 -7.21 -38.18
CA TYR A 43 -0.05 -5.85 -38.65
C TYR A 43 1.36 -5.44 -39.10
N GLY A 44 1.62 -5.62 -40.39
CA GLY A 44 2.84 -5.18 -41.03
C GLY A 44 2.89 -3.66 -40.96
N ASN A 45 3.95 -3.13 -40.37
CA ASN A 45 4.19 -1.69 -40.35
C ASN A 45 4.09 -1.15 -41.79
N ILE A 46 3.05 -0.34 -42.05
CA ILE A 46 2.79 0.39 -43.30
C ILE A 46 3.95 1.30 -43.74
N MET A 47 4.95 1.50 -42.87
CA MET A 47 6.22 2.18 -43.16
C MET A 47 7.22 1.32 -43.94
N TYR A 48 6.99 0.01 -44.09
CA TYR A 48 7.82 -0.89 -44.88
C TYR A 48 7.05 -1.62 -45.99
N ASP A 49 5.76 -1.33 -46.14
CA ASP A 49 4.95 -1.88 -47.24
C ASP A 49 5.42 -1.26 -48.57
N ARG A 50 5.79 -2.12 -49.53
CA ARG A 50 6.28 -1.75 -50.86
C ARG A 50 5.19 -1.18 -51.76
N ARG A 51 3.92 -1.35 -51.39
CA ARG A 51 2.76 -0.80 -52.12
C ARG A 51 2.49 0.66 -51.78
N VAL A 52 3.00 1.14 -50.66
CA VAL A 52 2.80 2.52 -50.19
C VAL A 52 3.93 3.40 -50.73
N VAL A 53 3.65 4.14 -51.80
CA VAL A 53 4.58 5.12 -52.39
C VAL A 53 4.65 6.33 -51.46
N ARG A 54 5.83 6.59 -50.90
CA ARG A 54 6.07 7.73 -49.99
C ARG A 54 6.71 8.86 -50.79
N GLY A 55 5.93 9.89 -51.11
CA GLY A 55 6.37 11.05 -51.87
C GLY A 55 5.20 11.87 -52.41
N ASN A 56 5.48 13.10 -52.83
CA ASN A 56 4.47 14.00 -53.41
C ASN A 56 4.10 13.53 -54.83
N THR A 57 2.82 13.30 -55.11
CA THR A 57 2.32 12.66 -56.35
C THR A 57 2.23 13.58 -57.57
N TYR A 58 2.84 14.77 -57.52
CA TYR A 58 2.71 15.81 -58.55
C TYR A 58 3.91 15.97 -59.50
N ALA A 59 4.96 15.14 -59.42
CA ALA A 59 6.08 15.22 -60.37
C ALA A 59 5.94 14.15 -61.47
N GLN A 60 5.60 14.58 -62.69
CA GLN A 60 5.74 13.74 -63.88
C GLN A 60 7.21 13.33 -64.07
N ASN A 61 7.50 12.03 -64.11
CA ASN A 61 8.80 11.53 -64.57
C ASN A 61 8.91 11.76 -66.08
N ILE A 62 9.59 12.82 -66.48
CA ILE A 62 10.00 13.03 -67.87
C ILE A 62 11.27 12.19 -68.08
N ILE A 63 11.16 11.10 -68.83
CA ILE A 63 12.31 10.28 -69.22
C ILE A 63 13.04 11.03 -70.34
N PRO A 64 14.33 11.40 -70.18
CA PRO A 64 15.11 12.00 -71.26
C PRO A 64 15.51 10.94 -72.31
N THR A 65 15.12 11.18 -73.56
CA THR A 65 15.47 10.37 -74.73
C THR A 65 16.93 10.63 -75.12
N VAL A 66 17.80 9.64 -74.92
CA VAL A 66 19.16 9.61 -75.51
C VAL A 66 19.30 8.38 -76.43
N PRO A 67 20.01 8.51 -77.57
CA PRO A 67 20.02 7.51 -78.63
C PRO A 67 20.79 6.24 -78.24
N PHE A 68 20.21 5.10 -78.62
CA PHE A 68 20.60 3.73 -78.27
C PHE A 68 22.00 3.32 -78.76
N HIS A 69 22.80 2.75 -77.86
CA HIS A 69 23.76 1.70 -78.21
C HIS A 69 23.04 0.35 -78.31
N LYS A 70 23.36 -0.39 -79.37
CA LYS A 70 22.77 -1.67 -79.76
C LYS A 70 23.06 -2.74 -78.70
N GLN A 71 22.03 -3.15 -77.98
CA GLN A 71 21.97 -4.44 -77.31
C GLN A 71 20.65 -5.09 -77.69
N ALA A 72 20.74 -6.29 -78.26
CA ALA A 72 19.62 -7.12 -78.67
C ALA A 72 18.71 -7.36 -77.46
N ARG A 73 17.57 -6.65 -77.44
CA ARG A 73 16.46 -6.98 -76.56
C ARG A 73 15.58 -7.95 -77.32
N GLU A 74 15.47 -9.15 -76.78
CA GLU A 74 14.41 -10.09 -77.13
C GLU A 74 13.08 -9.35 -77.04
N HIS A 75 12.43 -9.19 -78.19
CA HIS A 75 11.11 -8.59 -78.25
C HIS A 75 10.17 -9.49 -77.45
N VAL A 76 9.62 -8.93 -76.38
CA VAL A 76 8.40 -9.43 -75.74
C VAL A 76 7.35 -9.48 -76.84
N ARG A 77 7.11 -10.67 -77.39
CA ARG A 77 6.09 -10.92 -78.41
C ARG A 77 4.74 -10.64 -77.76
N SER A 78 4.20 -9.45 -77.96
CA SER A 78 2.77 -9.20 -77.78
C SER A 78 2.05 -10.14 -78.75
N LEU A 79 1.29 -11.09 -78.21
CA LEU A 79 0.50 -12.04 -78.99
C LEU A 79 -0.46 -11.26 -79.91
N THR A 80 -0.17 -11.24 -81.21
CA THR A 80 -1.14 -10.82 -82.21
C THR A 80 -2.27 -11.87 -82.21
N PRO A 81 -3.55 -11.48 -82.09
CA PRO A 81 -4.66 -12.43 -82.08
C PRO A 81 -4.71 -13.28 -83.36
N GLU A 82 -5.19 -14.52 -83.23
CA GLU A 82 -5.21 -15.51 -84.31
C GLU A 82 -6.12 -15.07 -85.48
N ALA A 83 -5.73 -15.43 -86.70
CA ALA A 83 -6.46 -15.06 -87.91
C ALA A 83 -7.85 -15.73 -87.95
N VAL A 84 -8.87 -14.98 -88.37
CA VAL A 84 -10.25 -15.48 -88.52
C VAL A 84 -10.31 -16.59 -89.59
N GLN A 85 -11.06 -17.67 -89.32
CA GLN A 85 -11.10 -18.87 -90.18
C GLN A 85 -11.37 -18.52 -91.66
N GLY A 86 -10.48 -19.00 -92.53
CA GLY A 86 -10.54 -18.79 -93.99
C GLY A 86 -9.70 -17.62 -94.52
N ARG A 87 -8.93 -16.92 -93.68
CA ARG A 87 -7.97 -15.89 -94.10
C ARG A 87 -6.60 -16.13 -93.47
N THR A 88 -5.54 -15.93 -94.24
CA THR A 88 -4.15 -15.96 -93.75
C THR A 88 -3.65 -14.54 -93.54
N HIS A 89 -3.04 -14.25 -92.39
CA HIS A 89 -2.33 -12.99 -92.21
C HIS A 89 -1.09 -12.97 -93.11
N ILE A 90 -0.82 -11.80 -93.71
CA ILE A 90 0.42 -11.51 -94.44
C ILE A 90 1.19 -10.51 -93.60
N ASP A 91 2.47 -10.79 -93.37
CA ASP A 91 3.36 -9.87 -92.69
C ASP A 91 3.70 -8.73 -93.66
N VAL A 92 3.21 -7.53 -93.35
CA VAL A 92 3.53 -6.32 -94.09
C VAL A 92 4.72 -5.65 -93.42
N GLN A 93 5.75 -5.34 -94.21
CA GLN A 93 6.97 -4.69 -93.76
C GLN A 93 6.63 -3.26 -93.31
N THR A 94 6.35 -3.09 -92.01
CA THR A 94 5.98 -1.82 -91.37
C THR A 94 7.17 -1.13 -90.70
N GLU A 95 8.35 -1.69 -90.89
CA GLU A 95 9.62 -1.09 -90.47
C GLU A 95 9.93 0.11 -91.37
N LEU A 96 10.47 1.19 -90.78
CA LEU A 96 10.86 2.38 -91.51
C LEU A 96 12.08 2.06 -92.40
N TYR A 97 11.84 1.61 -93.63
CA TYR A 97 12.89 1.32 -94.63
C TYR A 97 13.17 2.60 -95.43
N LEU A 98 14.26 3.30 -95.10
CA LEU A 98 14.77 4.42 -95.87
C LEU A 98 15.93 3.92 -96.75
N GLU A 99 15.72 3.92 -98.06
CA GLU A 99 16.76 3.61 -99.05
C GLU A 99 17.46 4.93 -99.44
N GLU A 100 18.73 5.09 -99.10
CA GLU A 100 19.54 6.21 -99.58
C GLU A 100 19.85 5.99 -101.07
N LEU A 101 19.13 6.69 -101.95
CA LEU A 101 19.43 6.73 -103.37
C LEU A 101 20.70 7.56 -103.61
N SER A 102 21.87 6.91 -103.61
CA SER A 102 23.14 7.53 -103.98
C SER A 102 23.38 7.45 -105.49
N ASP A 103 22.56 8.16 -106.27
CA ASP A 103 22.79 8.29 -107.72
C ASP A 103 23.74 9.47 -107.96
N VAL A 104 25.03 9.15 -108.13
CA VAL A 104 26.04 10.13 -108.57
C VAL A 104 25.82 10.37 -110.05
N ILE A 105 25.07 11.42 -110.38
CA ILE A 105 24.85 11.83 -111.77
C ILE A 105 26.20 12.24 -112.37
N ALA A 106 26.60 11.57 -113.46
CA ALA A 106 27.81 11.90 -114.19
C ALA A 106 27.69 13.33 -114.79
N SER A 107 28.49 14.26 -114.28
CA SER A 107 28.59 15.62 -114.79
C SER A 107 29.42 15.64 -116.08
N SER A 108 28.82 16.09 -117.19
CA SER A 108 29.56 16.43 -118.40
C SER A 108 29.93 17.92 -118.35
N ASP A 109 31.22 18.22 -118.27
CA ASP A 109 31.70 19.60 -118.34
C ASP A 109 31.62 20.09 -119.79
N MET A 110 30.83 21.14 -120.01
CA MET A 110 30.75 21.87 -121.27
C MET A 110 31.14 23.32 -120.99
N ASP A 111 32.35 23.70 -121.36
CA ASP A 111 32.84 25.07 -121.22
C ASP A 111 32.23 25.96 -122.30
N CYS A 112 31.19 26.70 -121.95
CA CYS A 112 30.64 27.79 -122.77
C CYS A 112 31.16 29.12 -122.22
N GLN A 113 32.06 29.78 -122.97
CA GLN A 113 32.51 31.15 -122.70
C GLN A 113 31.29 32.08 -122.63
N THR A 114 30.90 32.46 -121.42
CA THR A 114 29.77 33.33 -121.13
C THR A 114 30.28 34.60 -120.45
N ASP A 115 29.69 35.72 -120.88
CA ASP A 115 30.00 37.08 -120.46
C ASP A 115 29.88 37.27 -118.94
N ALA A 116 30.54 38.28 -118.38
CA ALA A 116 30.59 38.50 -116.94
C ALA A 116 29.19 38.77 -116.35
N PHE A 117 28.64 37.79 -115.63
CA PHE A 117 27.39 37.91 -114.90
C PHE A 117 27.49 39.01 -113.83
N LEU A 118 26.72 40.10 -114.00
CA LEU A 118 26.48 41.08 -112.95
C LEU A 118 25.38 40.55 -112.01
N ASP A 119 25.60 40.64 -110.70
CA ASP A 119 24.64 40.20 -109.69
C ASP A 119 23.31 40.92 -109.84
N LYS A 120 22.27 40.17 -110.19
CA LYS A 120 20.88 40.65 -110.16
C LYS A 120 20.47 40.80 -108.69
N PRO A 121 19.92 41.94 -108.26
CA PRO A 121 19.42 42.07 -106.89
C PRO A 121 18.36 41.01 -106.61
N ALA A 122 18.36 40.47 -105.39
CA ALA A 122 17.40 39.44 -104.98
C ALA A 122 15.96 39.93 -105.22
N THR A 123 15.20 39.15 -105.99
CA THR A 123 13.79 39.46 -106.28
C THR A 123 13.02 39.59 -104.96
N PRO A 124 12.30 40.69 -104.71
CA PRO A 124 11.59 40.87 -103.45
C PRO A 124 10.57 39.75 -103.24
N LEU A 125 10.55 39.17 -102.03
CA LEU A 125 9.60 38.13 -101.65
C LEU A 125 8.18 38.71 -101.72
N PHE A 126 7.31 38.06 -102.50
CA PHE A 126 5.90 38.42 -102.55
C PHE A 126 5.22 37.99 -101.24
N ILE A 127 4.87 38.97 -100.40
CA ILE A 127 4.03 38.77 -99.22
C ILE A 127 2.60 39.12 -99.64
N PRO A 128 1.68 38.14 -99.75
CA PRO A 128 0.29 38.43 -100.07
C PRO A 128 -0.31 39.39 -99.04
N ALA A 129 -1.04 40.41 -99.50
CA ALA A 129 -1.82 41.25 -98.62
C ALA A 129 -2.84 40.39 -97.86
N LYS A 130 -2.99 40.60 -96.55
CA LYS A 130 -3.97 39.88 -95.74
C LYS A 130 -5.38 40.22 -96.25
N THR A 131 -6.01 39.30 -96.97
CA THR A 131 -7.37 39.47 -97.47
C THR A 131 -8.35 38.86 -96.48
N GLY A 132 -8.92 39.68 -95.60
CA GLY A 132 -9.91 39.30 -94.60
C GLY A 132 -10.21 40.46 -93.65
N LYS A 133 -11.44 40.53 -93.13
CA LYS A 133 -11.78 41.50 -92.07
C LYS A 133 -11.48 40.87 -90.72
N ASP A 134 -10.58 41.46 -89.96
CA ASP A 134 -10.32 41.03 -88.58
C ASP A 134 -11.46 41.49 -87.67
N VAL A 135 -12.10 40.53 -86.99
CA VAL A 135 -13.13 40.78 -85.99
C VAL A 135 -12.66 40.16 -84.69
N GLY A 136 -12.47 40.99 -83.66
CA GLY A 136 -12.25 40.53 -82.29
C GLY A 136 -13.59 40.45 -81.57
N THR A 137 -13.89 39.31 -80.98
CA THR A 137 -14.99 39.13 -80.03
C THR A 137 -14.40 38.97 -78.65
N GLN A 138 -14.80 39.83 -77.71
CA GLN A 138 -14.42 39.75 -76.30
C GLN A 138 -15.71 39.62 -75.47
N VAL A 139 -15.69 38.74 -74.47
CA VAL A 139 -16.76 38.64 -73.48
C VAL A 139 -16.37 39.53 -72.30
N GLU A 140 -17.28 40.41 -71.90
CA GLU A 140 -17.08 41.34 -70.78
C GLU A 140 -17.42 40.67 -69.43
N GLU A 141 -16.86 41.22 -68.35
CA GLU A 141 -17.09 40.69 -67.00
C GLU A 141 -18.57 40.77 -66.63
N GLY A 142 -19.19 39.62 -66.32
CA GLY A 142 -20.61 39.50 -65.97
C GLY A 142 -21.56 39.14 -67.12
N GLU A 143 -21.10 39.13 -68.38
CA GLU A 143 -21.96 38.82 -69.55
C GLU A 143 -22.42 37.34 -69.57
N LEU A 144 -21.66 36.44 -68.94
CA LEU A 144 -21.96 35.01 -68.82
C LEU A 144 -22.44 34.59 -67.42
N PHE A 145 -22.67 35.54 -66.50
CA PHE A 145 -23.03 35.23 -65.12
C PHE A 145 -24.51 34.82 -65.02
N ASP A 146 -24.74 33.61 -64.49
CA ASP A 146 -26.08 33.10 -64.17
C ASP A 146 -26.21 32.97 -62.65
N PHE A 147 -27.00 33.85 -62.04
CA PHE A 147 -27.17 33.91 -60.60
C PHE A 147 -27.70 32.59 -60.03
N ASP A 148 -28.68 31.96 -60.67
CA ASP A 148 -29.36 30.78 -60.14
C ASP A 148 -28.40 29.58 -60.10
N ARG A 149 -27.47 29.52 -61.06
CA ARG A 149 -26.42 28.49 -61.12
C ARG A 149 -25.29 28.77 -60.15
N GLU A 150 -24.85 30.02 -60.04
CA GLU A 150 -23.68 30.38 -59.22
C GLU A 150 -24.00 30.47 -57.72
N VAL A 151 -25.26 30.72 -57.32
CA VAL A 151 -25.67 30.76 -55.91
C VAL A 151 -25.90 29.37 -55.31
N GLN A 152 -26.15 28.35 -56.13
CA GLN A 152 -26.47 26.99 -55.67
C GLN A 152 -25.42 26.43 -54.68
N PRO A 153 -24.10 26.47 -54.97
CA PRO A 153 -23.08 25.96 -54.04
C PRO A 153 -23.02 26.73 -52.73
N LEU A 154 -23.26 28.05 -52.78
CA LEU A 154 -23.28 28.89 -51.58
C LEU A 154 -24.46 28.55 -50.68
N LEU A 155 -25.64 28.38 -51.27
CA LEU A 155 -26.86 28.08 -50.55
C LEU A 155 -26.83 26.66 -49.97
N GLU A 156 -26.29 25.69 -50.71
CA GLU A 156 -26.07 24.32 -50.23
C GLU A 156 -25.18 24.30 -48.98
N VAL A 157 -24.05 25.03 -49.01
CA VAL A 157 -23.15 25.13 -47.85
C VAL A 157 -23.81 25.83 -46.67
N LEU A 158 -24.52 26.94 -46.90
CA LEU A 158 -25.21 27.68 -45.84
C LEU A 158 -26.29 26.84 -45.17
N VAL A 159 -27.17 26.23 -45.96
CA VAL A 159 -28.26 25.40 -45.44
C VAL A 159 -27.69 24.16 -44.75
N GLY A 160 -26.70 23.50 -45.37
CA GLY A 160 -26.01 22.36 -44.78
C GLY A 160 -25.39 22.72 -43.43
N LYS A 161 -24.75 23.90 -43.34
CA LYS A 161 -24.09 24.32 -42.09
C LYS A 161 -25.09 24.65 -40.99
N VAL A 162 -26.17 25.35 -41.31
CA VAL A 162 -27.22 25.69 -40.35
C VAL A 162 -27.90 24.43 -39.81
N ILE A 163 -28.22 23.46 -40.68
CA ILE A 163 -28.82 22.19 -40.25
C ILE A 163 -27.84 21.40 -39.38
N GLU A 164 -26.58 21.27 -39.81
CA GLU A 164 -25.56 20.56 -39.04
C GLU A 164 -25.34 21.19 -37.65
N GLN A 165 -25.28 22.51 -37.58
CA GLN A 165 -25.12 23.23 -36.33
C GLN A 165 -26.34 23.05 -35.42
N SER A 166 -27.56 23.25 -35.94
CA SER A 166 -28.79 23.10 -35.16
C SER A 166 -28.96 21.68 -34.61
N LEU A 167 -28.62 20.65 -35.40
CA LEU A 167 -28.66 19.26 -34.93
C LEU A 167 -27.66 19.02 -33.79
N LYS A 168 -26.44 19.58 -33.89
CA LYS A 168 -25.42 19.45 -32.84
C LYS A 168 -25.86 20.12 -31.54
N GLU A 169 -26.41 21.32 -31.64
CA GLU A 169 -26.89 22.07 -30.47
C GLU A 169 -28.01 21.31 -29.75
N VAL A 170 -29.01 20.82 -30.48
CA VAL A 170 -30.12 20.04 -29.89
C VAL A 170 -29.61 18.75 -29.23
N MET A 171 -28.69 18.02 -29.88
CA MET A 171 -28.10 16.81 -29.30
C MET A 171 -27.31 17.11 -28.02
N GLU A 172 -26.55 18.21 -28.00
CA GLU A 172 -25.81 18.64 -26.81
C GLU A 172 -26.77 19.02 -25.67
N GLU A 173 -27.87 19.73 -25.96
CA GLU A 173 -28.87 20.09 -24.98
C GLU A 173 -29.54 18.86 -24.33
N GLU A 174 -29.90 17.85 -25.13
CA GLU A 174 -30.48 16.61 -24.63
C GLU A 174 -29.48 15.80 -23.78
N GLU A 175 -28.21 15.74 -24.19
CA GLU A 175 -27.15 15.10 -23.41
C GLU A 175 -26.95 15.82 -22.07
N LEU A 176 -26.85 17.15 -22.09
CA LEU A 176 -26.70 17.97 -20.90
C LEU A 176 -27.90 17.83 -19.94
N ALA A 177 -29.12 17.75 -20.46
CA ALA A 177 -30.31 17.49 -19.65
C ALA A 177 -30.23 16.12 -18.97
N THR A 178 -29.89 15.09 -19.73
CA THR A 178 -29.74 13.72 -19.21
C THR A 178 -28.65 13.64 -18.12
N LEU A 179 -27.51 14.30 -18.32
CA LEU A 179 -26.42 14.34 -17.34
C LEU A 179 -26.83 15.08 -16.06
N LYS A 180 -27.57 16.18 -16.17
CA LYS A 180 -28.08 16.92 -15.01
C LYS A 180 -29.07 16.07 -14.21
N ASP A 181 -29.98 15.38 -14.86
CA ASP A 181 -30.95 14.49 -14.20
C ASP A 181 -30.23 13.37 -13.45
N GLN A 182 -29.21 12.76 -14.09
CA GLN A 182 -28.36 11.76 -13.43
C GLN A 182 -27.64 12.35 -12.22
N GLN A 183 -27.02 13.53 -12.37
CA GLN A 183 -26.31 14.19 -11.26
C GLN A 183 -27.25 14.47 -10.08
N GLN A 184 -28.44 15.01 -10.34
CA GLN A 184 -29.44 15.26 -9.30
C GLN A 184 -29.84 13.97 -8.58
N ALA A 185 -30.16 12.91 -9.32
CA ALA A 185 -30.50 11.62 -8.73
C ALA A 185 -29.36 11.04 -7.87
N PHE A 186 -28.11 11.18 -8.31
CA PHE A 186 -26.93 10.76 -7.53
C PHE A 186 -26.75 11.60 -6.27
N GLU A 187 -26.94 12.92 -6.35
CA GLU A 187 -26.84 13.82 -5.20
C GLU A 187 -27.92 13.53 -4.16
N GLU A 188 -29.17 13.32 -4.60
CA GLU A 188 -30.27 12.91 -3.73
C GLU A 188 -29.93 11.60 -3.01
N LEU A 189 -29.54 10.55 -3.76
CA LEU A 189 -29.17 9.26 -3.19
C LEU A 189 -28.02 9.39 -2.18
N ARG A 190 -27.00 10.19 -2.51
CA ARG A 190 -25.85 10.44 -1.63
C ARG A 190 -26.28 11.15 -0.35
N ASN A 191 -27.20 12.11 -0.45
CA ASN A 191 -27.72 12.83 0.72
C ASN A 191 -28.54 11.91 1.63
N TYR A 192 -29.39 11.04 1.06
CA TYR A 192 -30.11 10.02 1.83
C TYR A 192 -29.16 9.05 2.53
N GLN A 193 -28.15 8.55 1.82
CA GLN A 193 -27.15 7.64 2.40
C GLN A 193 -26.36 8.32 3.52
N LEU A 194 -25.95 9.57 3.34
CA LEU A 194 -25.21 10.33 4.35
C LEU A 194 -26.05 10.52 5.62
N ALA A 195 -27.32 10.89 5.48
CA ALA A 195 -28.24 11.04 6.61
C ALA A 195 -28.44 9.72 7.37
N GLU A 196 -28.59 8.61 6.65
CA GLU A 196 -28.75 7.29 7.27
C GLU A 196 -27.48 6.83 8.00
N VAL A 197 -26.30 7.04 7.40
CA VAL A 197 -25.01 6.75 8.04
C VAL A 197 -24.85 7.56 9.33
N GLN A 198 -25.18 8.86 9.31
CA GLN A 198 -25.12 9.70 10.52
C GLN A 198 -26.05 9.18 11.62
N ARG A 199 -27.28 8.79 11.26
CA ARG A 199 -28.25 8.21 12.18
C ARG A 199 -27.70 6.93 12.83
N LEU A 200 -27.12 6.03 12.04
CA LEU A 200 -26.55 4.78 12.51
C LEU A 200 -25.31 4.99 13.39
N GLN A 201 -24.43 5.92 13.01
CA GLN A 201 -23.24 6.27 13.79
C GLN A 201 -23.60 6.80 15.17
N GLU A 202 -24.61 7.68 15.27
CA GLU A 202 -25.06 8.20 16.56
C GLU A 202 -25.70 7.11 17.42
N HIS A 203 -26.47 6.19 16.83
CA HIS A 203 -26.96 5.01 17.54
C HIS A 203 -25.82 4.12 18.05
N GLU A 204 -24.78 3.90 17.24
CA GLU A 204 -23.63 3.11 17.62
C GLU A 204 -22.82 3.79 18.74
N ARG A 205 -22.64 5.11 18.67
CA ARG A 205 -21.98 5.92 19.71
C ARG A 205 -22.66 5.70 21.06
N ARG A 206 -23.99 5.87 21.13
CA ARG A 206 -24.75 5.66 22.38
C ARG A 206 -24.62 4.24 22.92
N ARG A 207 -24.73 3.22 22.06
CA ARG A 207 -24.57 1.81 22.47
C ARG A 207 -23.16 1.53 22.98
N ARG A 208 -22.14 2.13 22.37
CA ARG A 208 -20.74 1.99 22.78
C ARG A 208 -20.51 2.59 24.15
N GLU A 209 -21.01 3.81 24.38
CA GLU A 209 -20.92 4.50 25.67
C GLU A 209 -21.64 3.69 26.77
N GLU A 210 -22.86 3.23 26.52
CA GLU A 210 -23.59 2.38 27.48
C GLU A 210 -22.85 1.06 27.77
N LYS A 211 -22.29 0.43 26.74
CA LYS A 211 -21.50 -0.80 26.90
C LYS A 211 -20.25 -0.56 27.74
N GLU A 212 -19.53 0.53 27.48
CA GLU A 212 -18.34 0.92 28.25
C GLU A 212 -18.69 1.19 29.72
N HIS A 213 -19.79 1.91 29.97
CA HIS A 213 -20.29 2.13 31.33
C HIS A 213 -20.61 0.82 32.05
N ARG A 214 -21.30 -0.12 31.38
CA ARG A 214 -21.60 -1.45 31.97
C ARG A 214 -20.34 -2.27 32.24
N ILE A 215 -19.37 -2.25 31.32
CA ILE A 215 -18.08 -2.94 31.51
C ILE A 215 -17.32 -2.34 32.70
N ALA A 216 -17.30 -1.01 32.83
CA ALA A 216 -16.65 -0.34 33.95
C ALA A 216 -17.30 -0.74 35.28
N GLN A 217 -18.63 -0.75 35.36
CA GLN A 217 -19.37 -1.20 36.54
C GLN A 217 -19.04 -2.66 36.89
N GLN A 218 -19.11 -3.55 35.91
CA GLN A 218 -18.82 -4.98 36.13
C GLN A 218 -17.38 -5.20 36.60
N ARG A 219 -16.43 -4.44 36.05
CA ARG A 219 -15.02 -4.50 36.47
C ARG A 219 -14.84 -4.10 37.93
N GLU A 220 -15.53 -3.08 38.39
CA GLU A 220 -15.48 -2.66 39.79
C GLU A 220 -16.15 -3.69 40.73
N VAL A 221 -17.23 -4.33 40.29
CA VAL A 221 -17.84 -5.45 41.04
C VAL A 221 -16.87 -6.61 41.17
N LEU A 222 -16.25 -7.05 40.07
CA LEU A 222 -15.28 -8.15 40.08
C LEU A 222 -14.06 -7.86 40.97
N LYS A 223 -13.57 -6.61 41.00
CA LYS A 223 -12.50 -6.21 41.93
C LYS A 223 -12.92 -6.42 43.38
N LYS A 224 -14.11 -5.93 43.75
CA LYS A 224 -14.65 -6.07 45.11
C LYS A 224 -14.87 -7.53 45.47
N GLU A 225 -15.36 -8.35 44.54
CA GLU A 225 -15.48 -9.80 44.73
C GLU A 225 -14.12 -10.46 44.97
N GLY A 226 -13.09 -10.07 44.21
CA GLY A 226 -11.72 -10.54 44.44
C GLY A 226 -11.21 -10.20 45.84
N GLU A 227 -11.44 -8.96 46.30
CA GLU A 227 -11.06 -8.53 47.65
C GLU A 227 -11.83 -9.28 48.75
N THR A 228 -13.13 -9.51 48.57
CA THR A 228 -13.94 -10.23 49.56
C THR A 228 -13.52 -11.69 49.64
N VAL A 229 -13.29 -12.35 48.50
CA VAL A 229 -12.78 -13.74 48.45
C VAL A 229 -11.44 -13.84 49.18
N GLN A 230 -10.50 -12.91 48.95
CA GLN A 230 -9.21 -12.90 49.65
C GLN A 230 -9.38 -12.70 51.16
N LYS A 231 -10.25 -11.78 51.60
CA LYS A 231 -10.54 -11.56 53.02
C LYS A 231 -11.14 -12.80 53.68
N ILE A 232 -12.05 -13.48 53.00
CA ILE A 232 -12.65 -14.73 53.48
C ILE A 232 -11.59 -15.84 53.57
N ALA A 233 -10.75 -15.98 52.54
CA ALA A 233 -9.67 -16.97 52.53
C ALA A 233 -8.65 -16.72 53.65
N ALA A 234 -8.22 -15.46 53.85
CA ALA A 234 -7.32 -15.08 54.93
C ALA A 234 -7.92 -15.35 56.32
N ARG A 235 -9.20 -15.05 56.51
CA ARG A 235 -9.93 -15.36 57.75
C ARG A 235 -9.99 -16.86 57.98
N ALA A 236 -10.38 -17.65 56.98
CA ALA A 236 -10.48 -19.10 57.08
C ALA A 236 -9.10 -19.72 57.39
N TYR A 237 -8.05 -19.25 56.72
CA TYR A 237 -6.67 -19.66 56.97
C TYR A 237 -6.22 -19.33 58.39
N ALA A 238 -6.45 -18.10 58.86
CA ALA A 238 -6.11 -17.69 60.22
C ALA A 238 -6.84 -18.54 61.27
N GLN A 239 -8.14 -18.84 61.06
CA GLN A 239 -8.91 -19.71 61.94
C GLN A 239 -8.36 -21.14 62.00
N GLN A 240 -8.07 -21.73 60.83
CA GLN A 240 -7.45 -23.05 60.76
C GLN A 240 -6.08 -23.07 61.45
N TYR A 241 -5.23 -22.07 61.19
CA TYR A 241 -3.92 -21.96 61.81
C TYR A 241 -4.00 -21.79 63.34
N LEU A 242 -4.83 -20.88 63.84
CA LEU A 242 -5.02 -20.67 65.29
C LEU A 242 -5.58 -21.92 65.97
N SER A 243 -6.51 -22.63 65.33
CA SER A 243 -7.11 -23.84 65.88
C SER A 243 -6.10 -24.95 66.14
N GLY A 244 -5.07 -25.05 65.31
CA GLY A 244 -3.96 -26.00 65.50
C GLY A 244 -2.84 -25.47 66.39
N LEU A 245 -2.55 -24.17 66.32
CA LEU A 245 -1.48 -23.54 67.09
C LEU A 245 -1.80 -23.49 68.59
N LEU A 246 -3.02 -23.10 68.97
CA LEU A 246 -3.39 -22.94 70.38
C LEU A 246 -3.21 -24.24 71.19
N PRO A 247 -3.76 -25.40 70.78
CA PRO A 247 -3.51 -26.66 71.49
C PRO A 247 -2.04 -27.06 71.50
N SER A 248 -1.31 -26.84 70.39
CA SER A 248 0.11 -27.17 70.30
C SER A 248 0.96 -26.36 71.28
N VAL A 249 0.78 -25.03 71.33
CA VAL A 249 1.48 -24.13 72.26
C VAL A 249 1.08 -24.42 73.70
N LEU A 250 -0.21 -24.63 73.99
CA LEU A 250 -0.66 -24.98 75.34
C LEU A 250 -0.09 -26.33 75.79
N THR A 251 -0.03 -27.32 74.90
CA THR A 251 0.58 -28.62 75.21
C THR A 251 2.08 -28.46 75.44
N SER A 252 2.79 -27.70 74.59
CA SER A 252 4.22 -27.45 74.75
C SER A 252 4.55 -26.72 76.06
N LEU A 253 3.77 -25.70 76.42
CA LEU A 253 3.90 -24.99 77.70
C LEU A 253 3.59 -25.92 78.90
N ARG A 254 2.62 -26.82 78.74
CA ARG A 254 2.28 -27.84 79.76
C ARG A 254 3.40 -28.87 79.92
N THR A 255 3.97 -29.37 78.82
CA THR A 255 5.09 -30.32 78.86
C THR A 255 6.37 -29.70 79.40
N ASN A 256 6.58 -28.40 79.14
CA ASN A 256 7.72 -27.65 79.66
C ASN A 256 7.53 -27.21 81.12
N GLY A 257 6.41 -27.59 81.77
CA GLY A 257 6.16 -27.36 83.18
C GLY A 257 5.84 -25.92 83.57
N TYR A 258 5.42 -25.06 82.62
CA TYR A 258 5.04 -23.67 82.93
C TYR A 258 3.63 -23.55 83.53
N PHE A 259 2.74 -24.49 83.23
CA PHE A 259 1.44 -24.59 83.89
C PHE A 259 1.56 -25.46 85.14
N HIS A 260 1.50 -24.82 86.31
CA HIS A 260 1.47 -25.51 87.60
C HIS A 260 0.04 -25.64 88.09
N ASP A 261 -0.28 -26.73 88.79
CA ASP A 261 -1.51 -26.81 89.56
C ASP A 261 -1.38 -25.83 90.75
N PRO A 262 -2.31 -24.87 90.93
CA PRO A 262 -2.28 -23.96 92.08
C PRO A 262 -2.27 -24.71 93.41
N VAL A 263 -2.86 -25.90 93.48
CA VAL A 263 -2.87 -26.74 94.69
C VAL A 263 -1.49 -27.33 94.94
N GLU A 264 -0.83 -27.89 93.91
CA GLU A 264 0.53 -28.43 94.06
C GLU A 264 1.52 -27.33 94.47
N ARG A 265 1.42 -26.14 93.85
CA ARG A 265 2.29 -25.02 94.22
C ARG A 265 2.01 -24.48 95.62
N ASP A 266 0.75 -24.41 96.05
CA ASP A 266 0.42 -23.99 97.42
C ASP A 266 0.88 -25.03 98.46
N ILE A 267 0.81 -26.32 98.12
CA ILE A 267 1.39 -27.38 98.96
C ILE A 267 2.92 -27.20 99.04
N GLU A 268 3.60 -27.02 97.92
CA GLU A 268 5.06 -26.85 97.88
C GLU A 268 5.55 -25.57 98.57
N SER A 269 4.82 -24.45 98.41
CA SER A 269 5.26 -23.13 98.88
C SER A 269 4.73 -22.73 100.26
N SER A 270 3.55 -23.21 100.66
CA SER A 270 2.92 -22.85 101.94
C SER A 270 2.94 -24.04 102.91
N PHE A 271 2.43 -25.20 102.49
CA PHE A 271 2.24 -26.35 103.38
C PHE A 271 3.54 -27.05 103.76
N LEU A 272 4.42 -27.36 102.79
CA LEU A 272 5.69 -28.04 103.08
C LEU A 272 6.58 -27.21 104.01
N PRO A 273 6.79 -25.89 103.80
CA PRO A 273 7.55 -25.07 104.75
C PRO A 273 6.91 -24.99 106.12
N TRP A 274 5.58 -24.86 106.19
CA TRP A 274 4.86 -24.88 107.47
C TRP A 274 5.05 -26.22 108.20
N LEU A 275 4.87 -27.34 107.51
CA LEU A 275 5.04 -28.68 108.07
C LEU A 275 6.48 -28.89 108.55
N MET A 276 7.48 -28.50 107.74
CA MET A 276 8.88 -28.56 108.13
C MET A 276 9.15 -27.71 109.38
N SER A 277 8.59 -26.50 109.46
CA SER A 277 8.73 -25.64 110.64
C SER A 277 8.09 -26.22 111.90
N GLU A 278 6.94 -26.91 111.78
CA GLU A 278 6.28 -27.55 112.92
C GLU A 278 7.02 -28.81 113.38
N VAL A 279 7.58 -29.57 112.42
CA VAL A 279 8.49 -30.70 112.72
C VAL A 279 9.75 -30.19 113.42
N ASP A 280 10.36 -29.10 112.95
CA ASP A 280 11.51 -28.48 113.59
C ASP A 280 11.18 -28.01 115.00
N ASN A 281 10.04 -27.33 115.22
CA ASN A 281 9.55 -26.96 116.55
C ASN A 281 9.35 -28.17 117.47
N CYS A 282 8.83 -29.29 116.95
CA CYS A 282 8.68 -30.52 117.73
C CYS A 282 10.03 -31.15 118.07
N LEU A 283 10.98 -31.15 117.13
CA LEU A 283 12.35 -31.59 117.37
C LEU A 283 13.06 -30.70 118.37
N GLU A 284 12.88 -29.38 118.31
CA GLU A 284 13.40 -28.42 119.28
C GLU A 284 12.83 -28.65 120.67
N LYS A 285 11.50 -28.78 120.81
CA LYS A 285 10.87 -29.13 122.10
C LYS A 285 11.43 -30.43 122.65
N ARG A 286 11.62 -31.45 121.81
CA ARG A 286 12.20 -32.74 122.21
C ARG A 286 13.67 -32.63 122.58
N ASN A 287 14.45 -31.83 121.84
CA ASN A 287 15.86 -31.57 122.13
C ASN A 287 16.03 -30.75 123.41
N ALA A 288 15.18 -29.75 123.65
CA ALA A 288 15.13 -28.99 124.90
C ALA A 288 14.74 -29.88 126.09
N ALA A 289 13.75 -30.77 125.91
CA ALA A 289 13.40 -31.76 126.93
C ALA A 289 14.56 -32.72 127.22
N ARG A 290 15.28 -33.18 126.19
CA ARG A 290 16.51 -33.96 126.36
C ARG A 290 17.61 -33.18 127.06
N GLN A 291 17.89 -31.93 126.68
CA GLN A 291 18.88 -31.08 127.36
C GLN A 291 18.52 -30.84 128.83
N LEU A 292 17.22 -30.70 129.14
CA LEU A 292 16.74 -30.57 130.52
C LEU A 292 16.90 -31.88 131.30
N LEU A 293 16.64 -33.03 130.66
CA LEU A 293 16.95 -34.34 131.22
C LEU A 293 18.46 -34.50 131.43
N ASP A 294 19.29 -34.23 130.44
CA ASP A 294 20.75 -34.32 130.51
C ASP A 294 21.31 -33.40 131.59
N SER A 295 20.86 -32.15 131.69
CA SER A 295 21.25 -31.24 132.78
C SER A 295 20.80 -31.73 134.15
N LYS A 296 19.57 -32.27 134.30
CA LYS A 296 19.17 -32.92 135.55
C LYS A 296 20.05 -34.13 135.89
N THR A 297 20.38 -34.97 134.91
CA THR A 297 21.27 -36.11 135.10
C THR A 297 22.67 -35.66 135.50
N GLN A 298 23.19 -34.61 134.86
CA GLN A 298 24.48 -34.01 135.19
C GLN A 298 24.48 -33.36 136.58
N HIS A 299 23.40 -32.67 136.97
CA HIS A 299 23.22 -32.16 138.33
C HIS A 299 23.21 -33.28 139.36
N ILE A 300 22.53 -34.42 139.11
CA ILE A 300 22.56 -35.59 140.01
C ILE A 300 23.98 -36.16 140.13
N LEU A 301 24.70 -36.32 139.01
CA LEU A 301 26.09 -36.79 139.03
C LEU A 301 27.04 -35.84 139.76
N THR A 302 26.88 -34.52 139.60
CA THR A 302 27.67 -33.52 140.35
C THR A 302 27.28 -33.46 141.82
N PHE A 303 26.00 -33.67 142.17
CA PHE A 303 25.54 -33.74 143.55
C PHE A 303 26.10 -35.00 144.23
N ASP A 304 26.12 -36.15 143.56
CA ASP A 304 26.80 -37.35 144.06
C ASP A 304 28.31 -37.16 144.16
N SER A 305 28.94 -36.43 143.22
CA SER A 305 30.37 -36.09 143.30
C SER A 305 30.69 -35.15 144.47
N ILE A 306 29.87 -34.13 144.72
CA ILE A 306 30.02 -33.19 145.85
C ILE A 306 29.67 -33.88 147.18
N LYS A 307 28.68 -34.78 147.20
CA LYS A 307 28.35 -35.60 148.38
C LYS A 307 29.48 -36.59 148.71
N MET A 308 30.13 -37.17 147.70
CA MET A 308 31.36 -37.95 147.87
C MET A 308 32.53 -37.08 148.37
N GLN A 309 32.70 -35.84 147.88
CA GLN A 309 33.72 -34.92 148.38
C GLN A 309 33.45 -34.45 149.82
N LEU A 310 32.20 -34.17 150.19
CA LEU A 310 31.82 -33.80 151.56
C LEU A 310 31.93 -34.97 152.54
N LEU A 311 31.62 -36.20 152.12
CA LEU A 311 31.90 -37.40 152.92
C LEU A 311 33.42 -37.62 153.09
N PHE A 312 34.24 -37.29 152.10
CA PHE A 312 35.71 -37.35 152.22
C PHE A 312 36.27 -36.24 153.14
N GLN A 313 35.62 -35.06 153.17
CA GLN A 313 36.07 -33.91 153.98
C GLN A 313 35.60 -34.00 155.45
N TYR A 314 34.40 -34.54 155.72
CA TYR A 314 33.93 -34.84 157.08
C TYR A 314 34.52 -36.13 157.69
N GLY A 315 35.08 -37.02 156.87
CA GLY A 315 35.86 -38.17 157.35
C GLY A 315 37.26 -37.85 157.89
N ARG A 316 37.78 -36.63 157.68
CA ARG A 316 39.12 -36.22 158.16
C ARG A 316 39.14 -35.36 159.44
N TYR A 317 37.98 -34.89 159.91
CA TYR A 317 37.89 -34.00 161.09
C TYR A 317 37.48 -34.71 162.40
N SER A 318 37.48 -36.04 162.44
CA SER A 318 37.12 -36.83 163.64
C SER A 318 38.26 -37.75 164.14
N VAL A 319 39.53 -37.41 163.85
CA VAL A 319 40.72 -38.11 164.38
C VAL A 319 41.57 -37.20 165.30
N GLU A 320 41.15 -35.96 165.55
CA GLU A 320 41.78 -35.11 166.56
C GLU A 320 40.74 -34.52 167.51
N HIS A 321 40.17 -35.36 168.38
CA HIS A 321 39.89 -35.12 169.80
C HIS A 321 39.10 -36.32 170.36
N CYS A 322 39.72 -37.01 171.33
CA CYS A 322 39.35 -38.26 172.03
C CYS A 322 39.69 -39.60 171.38
#